data_AF-A0A4Q5QH38-F1
#
_entry.id   AF-A0A4Q5QH38-F1
#
_cell.length_a   1.000
_cell.length_b   1.000
_cell.length_c   1.000
_cell.angle_alpha   90.00
_cell.angle_beta   90.00
_cell.angle_gamma   90.00
#
_symmetry.space_group_name_H-M   'P 1'
#
loop_
_entity.id
_entity.type
_entity.pdbx_description
1 polymer ?
#
loop_
_entity_poly.entity_id
_entity_poly.type
_entity_poly.pdbx_seq_one_letter_code
_entity_poly.pdbx_strand_id
1 'polypeptide(L)'
;IGPKTSAAVLSFSTLRMPALPVDSHHHRVAQRLGLIGPRIDVGPSHAILRAQLPADWSAQDLYDNHEILMLHGQQVCHHRRPACGRCVLVDLCPSAALAAREP
;
A
#
# COMPACT_ATOMS: atom_id res chain seq x y z
N ILE A 1 17.30 2.01 -12.60
CA ILE A 1 15.82 1.86 -12.51
C ILE A 1 15.53 1.01 -11.27
N GLY A 2 14.66 1.46 -10.36
CA GLY A 2 14.39 0.76 -9.09
C GLY A 2 13.11 -0.10 -9.11
N PRO A 3 12.84 -0.89 -8.05
CA PRO A 3 11.74 -1.87 -8.01
C PRO A 3 10.37 -1.26 -8.33
N LYS A 4 10.07 -0.06 -7.82
CA LYS A 4 8.83 0.67 -8.13
C LYS A 4 8.69 0.94 -9.62
N THR A 5 9.69 1.56 -10.23
CA THR A 5 9.63 1.93 -11.65
C THR A 5 9.55 0.68 -12.52
N SER A 6 10.31 -0.37 -12.21
CA SER A 6 10.25 -1.63 -12.95
C SER A 6 8.86 -2.27 -12.85
N ALA A 7 8.28 -2.38 -11.65
CA ALA A 7 6.95 -2.95 -11.46
C ALA A 7 5.85 -2.12 -12.16
N ALA A 8 5.95 -0.79 -12.12
CA ALA A 8 5.03 0.11 -12.82
C ALA A 8 5.12 -0.07 -14.35
N VAL A 9 6.31 -0.19 -14.93
CA VAL A 9 6.46 -0.45 -16.37
C VAL A 9 5.84 -1.80 -16.74
N LEU A 10 6.09 -2.85 -15.96
CA LEU A 10 5.51 -4.17 -16.18
C LEU A 10 3.98 -4.18 -16.10
N SER A 11 3.41 -3.46 -15.13
CA SER A 11 1.97 -3.44 -14.85
C SER A 11 1.18 -2.46 -15.73
N PHE A 12 1.67 -1.23 -15.89
CA PHE A 12 0.92 -0.11 -16.48
C PHE A 12 1.10 0.03 -17.99
N SER A 13 2.13 -0.60 -18.57
CA SER A 13 2.33 -0.60 -20.01
C SER A 13 1.43 -1.63 -20.71
N THR A 14 1.56 -1.70 -22.03
CA THR A 14 0.92 -2.73 -22.87
C THR A 14 1.35 -4.16 -22.51
N LEU A 15 2.42 -4.34 -21.71
CA LEU A 15 2.86 -5.65 -21.24
C LEU A 15 1.85 -6.30 -20.29
N ARG A 16 1.13 -5.50 -19.49
CA ARG A 16 0.08 -5.96 -18.56
C ARG A 16 0.50 -7.20 -17.76
N MET A 17 1.73 -7.17 -17.23
CA MET A 17 2.27 -8.25 -16.41
C MET A 17 1.81 -8.11 -14.95
N PRO A 18 1.58 -9.22 -14.23
CA PRO A 18 1.11 -9.22 -12.86
C PRO A 18 2.22 -8.81 -11.87
N ALA A 19 2.57 -7.52 -11.89
CA ALA A 19 3.55 -6.89 -11.02
C ALA A 19 2.87 -5.86 -10.11
N LEU A 20 3.25 -5.83 -8.83
CA LEU A 20 2.72 -4.89 -7.84
C LEU A 20 3.69 -3.70 -7.63
N PRO A 21 3.42 -2.52 -8.22
CA PRO A 21 4.10 -1.32 -7.79
C PRO A 21 3.64 -0.95 -6.37
N VAL A 22 4.58 -0.52 -5.54
CA VAL A 22 4.37 -0.01 -4.18
C VAL A 22 5.10 1.32 -4.11
N ASP A 23 4.37 2.38 -3.79
CA ASP A 23 4.94 3.70 -3.56
C ASP A 23 4.93 4.04 -2.06
N SER A 24 5.34 5.25 -1.71
CA SER A 24 5.39 5.68 -0.30
C SER A 24 4.00 5.83 0.34
N HIS A 25 2.93 6.00 -0.44
CA HIS A 25 1.56 6.07 0.07
C HIS A 25 1.04 4.68 0.39
N HIS A 26 1.12 3.76 -0.57
CA HIS A 26 0.78 2.36 -0.39
C HIS A 26 1.61 1.75 0.75
N HIS A 27 2.94 1.92 0.74
CA HIS A 27 3.84 1.41 1.78
C HIS A 27 3.45 1.87 3.19
N ARG A 28 3.18 3.16 3.37
CA ARG A 28 2.75 3.71 4.66
C ARG A 28 1.41 3.13 5.12
N VAL A 29 0.45 3.00 4.21
CA VAL A 29 -0.85 2.38 4.52
C VAL A 29 -0.64 0.94 4.96
N ALA A 30 0.15 0.17 4.21
CA ALA A 30 0.48 -1.21 4.54
C ALA A 30 1.17 -1.35 5.91
N GLN A 31 2.13 -0.48 6.24
CA GLN A 31 2.74 -0.46 7.58
C GLN A 31 1.72 -0.15 8.67
N ARG A 32 0.87 0.86 8.49
CA ARG A 32 -0.11 1.27 9.51
C ARG A 32 -1.21 0.25 9.75
N LEU A 33 -1.61 -0.47 8.71
CA LEU A 33 -2.54 -1.59 8.79
C LEU A 33 -1.89 -2.89 9.31
N GLY A 34 -0.57 -2.91 9.51
CA GLY A 34 0.15 -4.09 9.98
C GLY A 34 0.37 -5.18 8.93
N LEU A 35 0.18 -4.88 7.64
CA LEU A 35 0.46 -5.80 6.53
C LEU A 35 1.96 -6.05 6.35
N ILE A 36 2.79 -5.06 6.70
CA ILE A 36 4.25 -5.17 6.75
C ILE A 36 4.79 -4.55 8.03
N GLY A 37 5.95 -5.03 8.47
CA GLY A 37 6.58 -4.54 9.70
C GLY A 37 7.07 -3.09 9.60
N PRO A 38 7.20 -2.38 10.74
CA PRO A 38 7.60 -0.97 10.78
C PRO A 38 9.05 -0.73 10.31
N ARG A 39 9.87 -1.77 10.26
CA ARG A 39 11.28 -1.73 9.82
C ARG A 39 11.49 -2.17 8.37
N ILE A 40 10.41 -2.45 7.64
CA ILE A 40 10.51 -2.86 6.24
C ILE A 40 10.67 -1.62 5.37
N ASP A 41 11.80 -1.54 4.67
CA ASP A 41 12.04 -0.49 3.68
C ASP A 41 11.13 -0.64 2.46
N VAL A 42 10.97 0.46 1.69
CA VAL A 42 10.10 0.50 0.51
C VAL A 42 10.52 -0.54 -0.54
N GLY A 43 11.81 -0.73 -0.79
CA GLY A 43 12.31 -1.67 -1.80
C GLY A 43 11.85 -3.12 -1.56
N PRO A 44 12.12 -3.72 -0.39
CA PRO A 44 11.66 -5.06 -0.04
C PRO A 44 10.13 -5.21 0.02
N SER A 45 9.39 -4.12 0.28
CA SER A 45 7.93 -4.19 0.46
C SER A 45 7.16 -4.71 -0.76
N HIS A 46 7.66 -4.50 -1.98
CA HIS A 46 7.00 -4.96 -3.22
C HIS A 46 6.81 -6.47 -3.25
N ALA A 47 7.88 -7.23 -2.98
CA ALA A 47 7.84 -8.69 -3.01
C ALA A 47 7.01 -9.24 -1.85
N ILE A 48 7.15 -8.64 -0.66
CA ILE A 48 6.43 -9.05 0.54
C ILE A 48 4.92 -8.87 0.35
N LEU A 49 4.49 -7.69 -0.13
CA LEU A 49 3.07 -7.41 -0.35
C LEU A 49 2.50 -8.24 -1.50
N ARG A 50 3.25 -8.43 -2.60
CA ARG A 50 2.81 -9.31 -3.70
C ARG A 50 2.58 -10.76 -3.24
N ALA A 51 3.40 -11.27 -2.32
CA ALA A 51 3.30 -12.63 -1.80
C ALA A 51 2.08 -12.85 -0.87
N GLN A 52 1.50 -11.78 -0.33
CA GLN A 52 0.28 -11.84 0.50
C GLN A 52 -1.00 -11.84 -0.33
N LEU A 53 -0.92 -11.49 -1.61
CA LEU A 53 -2.05 -11.46 -2.53
C LEU A 53 -2.18 -12.82 -3.24
N PRO A 54 -3.40 -13.23 -3.65
CA PRO A 54 -3.60 -14.46 -4.40
C PRO A 54 -2.65 -14.57 -5.61
N ALA A 55 -2.16 -15.79 -5.85
CA ALA A 55 -1.17 -16.04 -6.89
C ALA A 55 -1.76 -15.86 -8.30
N ASP A 56 -3.06 -16.12 -8.44
CA ASP A 56 -3.86 -16.09 -9.67
C ASP A 56 -4.44 -14.70 -10.01
N TRP A 57 -4.22 -13.69 -9.17
CA TRP A 57 -4.62 -12.32 -9.49
C TRP A 57 -4.01 -11.84 -10.80
N SER A 58 -4.88 -11.29 -11.64
CA SER A 58 -4.52 -10.71 -12.92
C SER A 58 -3.70 -9.42 -12.73
N ALA A 59 -3.15 -8.91 -13.83
CA ALA A 59 -2.54 -7.59 -13.82
C ALA A 59 -3.54 -6.47 -13.47
N GLN A 60 -4.84 -6.64 -13.78
CA GLN A 60 -5.86 -5.66 -13.40
C GLN A 60 -6.12 -5.70 -11.90
N ASP A 61 -6.23 -6.89 -11.29
CA ASP A 61 -6.47 -7.00 -9.84
C ASP A 61 -5.32 -6.36 -9.03
N LEU A 62 -4.08 -6.58 -9.47
CA LEU A 62 -2.90 -5.97 -8.86
C LEU A 62 -2.83 -4.46 -9.09
N TYR A 63 -3.30 -3.98 -10.25
CA TYR A 63 -3.41 -2.55 -10.54
C TYR A 63 -4.42 -1.89 -9.60
N ASP A 64 -5.62 -2.45 -9.47
CA ASP A 64 -6.69 -1.90 -8.64
C ASP A 64 -6.27 -1.90 -7.16
N ASN A 65 -5.60 -2.97 -6.70
CA ASN A 65 -5.02 -3.02 -5.36
C ASN A 65 -4.01 -1.91 -5.11
N HIS A 66 -3.06 -1.73 -6.05
CA HIS A 66 -2.08 -0.66 -5.97
C HIS A 66 -2.77 0.71 -5.88
N GLU A 67 -3.71 0.97 -6.80
CA GLU A 67 -4.38 2.26 -6.95
C GLU A 67 -5.20 2.60 -5.71
N ILE A 68 -6.02 1.69 -5.20
CA ILE A 68 -6.87 1.93 -4.03
C ILE A 68 -6.01 2.25 -2.79
N LEU A 69 -4.92 1.51 -2.56
CA LEU A 69 -4.04 1.76 -1.42
C LEU A 69 -3.24 3.06 -1.58
N MET A 70 -2.80 3.38 -2.79
CA MET A 70 -2.17 4.66 -3.10
C MET A 70 -3.13 5.83 -2.85
N LEU A 71 -4.34 5.79 -3.41
CA LEU A 71 -5.36 6.81 -3.26
C LEU A 71 -5.79 6.97 -1.80
N HIS A 72 -5.97 5.87 -1.07
CA HIS A 72 -6.26 5.92 0.36
C HIS A 72 -5.14 6.60 1.14
N GLY A 73 -3.88 6.29 0.82
CA GLY A 73 -2.72 6.96 1.41
C GLY A 73 -2.64 8.46 1.07
N GLN A 74 -3.07 8.87 -0.12
CA GLN A 74 -3.10 10.27 -0.52
C GLN A 74 -4.24 11.05 0.16
N GLN A 75 -5.43 10.46 0.23
CA GLN A 75 -6.67 11.18 0.58
C GLN A 75 -7.12 11.01 2.04
N VAL A 76 -6.72 9.94 2.72
CA VAL A 76 -7.19 9.63 4.08
C VAL A 76 -6.02 9.39 5.04
N CYS A 77 -5.14 8.47 4.69
CA CYS A 77 -4.03 8.04 5.55
C CYS A 77 -2.78 8.91 5.32
N HIS A 78 -2.92 10.21 5.55
CA HIS A 78 -1.86 11.21 5.36
C HIS A 78 -0.63 10.94 6.23
N HIS A 79 0.54 11.41 5.80
CA HIS A 79 1.80 11.22 6.55
C HIS A 79 1.70 11.81 7.96
N ARG A 80 1.22 13.05 8.07
CA ARG A 80 0.90 13.71 9.35
C ARG A 80 -0.61 13.83 9.49
N ARG A 81 -1.13 13.65 10.71
CA ARG A 81 -2.56 13.79 11.04
C ARG A 81 -3.48 13.03 10.06
N PRO A 82 -3.40 11.68 10.02
CA PRO A 82 -4.31 10.90 9.19
C PRO A 82 -5.76 11.18 9.59
N ALA A 83 -6.66 11.21 8.61
CA ALA A 83 -8.08 11.48 8.81
C ALA A 83 -8.82 10.23 9.33
N CYS A 84 -8.35 9.66 10.44
CA CYS A 84 -8.87 8.40 11.01
C CYS A 84 -10.38 8.44 11.27
N GLY A 85 -10.93 9.60 11.66
CA GLY A 85 -12.38 9.77 11.90
C GLY A 85 -13.27 9.54 10.66
N ARG A 86 -12.72 9.56 9.45
CA ARG A 86 -13.42 9.19 8.20
C ARG A 86 -12.80 8.00 7.48
N CYS A 87 -11.89 7.29 8.14
CA CYS A 87 -11.18 6.17 7.54
C CYS A 87 -12.04 4.91 7.60
N VAL A 88 -12.36 4.34 6.43
CA VAL A 88 -13.15 3.11 6.33
C VAL A 88 -12.46 1.86 6.90
N LEU A 89 -11.16 1.96 7.21
CA LEU A 89 -10.35 0.88 7.79
C LEU A 89 -10.07 1.09 9.29
N VAL A 90 -10.65 2.12 9.92
CA VAL A 90 -10.29 2.53 11.28
C VAL A 90 -10.46 1.40 12.31
N ASP A 91 -11.53 0.63 12.20
CA ASP A 91 -11.85 -0.45 13.14
C ASP A 91 -10.90 -1.66 13.01
N LEU A 92 -10.22 -1.77 11.87
CA LEU A 92 -9.24 -2.82 11.58
C LEU A 92 -7.79 -2.33 11.74
N CYS A 93 -7.58 -1.03 11.94
CA CYS A 93 -6.26 -0.41 11.86
C CYS A 93 -5.58 -0.35 13.24
N PRO A 94 -4.50 -1.12 13.49
CA PRO A 94 -3.81 -1.09 14.78
C PRO A 94 -3.17 0.28 15.08
N SER A 95 -2.86 1.07 14.05
CA SER A 95 -2.30 2.41 14.22
C SER A 95 -3.34 3.49 14.56
N ALA A 96 -4.64 3.23 14.39
CA ALA A 96 -5.68 4.20 14.71
C ALA A 96 -5.78 4.48 16.21
N ALA A 97 -5.63 3.45 17.05
CA ALA A 97 -5.64 3.56 18.50
C ALA A 97 -4.46 4.38 19.06
N LEU A 98 -3.35 4.46 18.32
CA LEU A 98 -2.19 5.29 18.68
C LEU A 98 -2.43 6.76 18.35
N ALA A 99 -3.13 7.05 17.25
CA ALA A 99 -3.45 8.42 16.85
C ALA A 99 -4.45 9.13 17.79
N ALA A 100 -5.28 8.37 18.51
CA ALA A 100 -6.20 8.91 19.52
C ALA A 100 -5.53 9.27 20.86
N ARG A 101 -4.23 8.97 21.03
CA ARG A 101 -3.48 9.17 22.28
C ARG A 101 -2.52 10.37 22.27
N GLU A 102 -2.40 11.08 21.15
CA GLU A 102 -1.66 12.36 21.08
C GLU A 102 -2.64 13.53 21.32
N PRO A 103 -2.45 14.34 22.37
CA PRO A 103 -3.25 15.54 22.61
C PRO A 103 -3.04 16.64 21.57
#